data_AF-A0A9W6WHG4-F1
#
_entry.id   AF-A0A9W6WHG4-F1
#
_cell.length_a   1.000
_cell.length_b   1.000
_cell.length_c   1.000
_cell.angle_alpha   90.00
_cell.angle_beta   90.00
_cell.angle_gamma   90.00
#
_symmetry.space_group_name_H-M   'P 1'
#
loop_
_entity.id
_entity.type
_entity.pdbx_description
1 polymer ?
#
loop_
_entity_poly.entity_id
_entity_poly.type
_entity_poly.pdbx_seq_one_letter_code
_entity_poly.pdbx_strand_id
1 'polypeptide(L)'
;MSERMKSKTQATVNNLLSRYLPGNDLVDQGNKKNRSISGALKISNIKEQNLKQEANQIQSLKRLKREKRKKNKKTSDSYSQNGEIKKLAALNQSINDFKTGNKKLINIKDKQIKEIVSQNVKSVKSWELSNKSEIKKLQNQILSLKNKEITKRRKVKAKKIKQQEFNEKVKKSLISVPGLTPGLAPVGASDDEDSSDEDDDNNDFATLHDDYDENL
;
A
#
# COMPACT_ATOMS: atom_id res chain seq x y z
N MET A 1 -52.25 30.94 74.73
CA MET A 1 -51.86 29.96 73.68
C MET A 1 -52.13 28.54 74.15
N SER A 2 -52.90 27.77 73.39
CA SER A 2 -53.32 26.40 73.73
C SER A 2 -52.13 25.43 73.84
N GLU A 3 -52.15 24.53 74.83
CA GLU A 3 -51.13 23.49 75.03
C GLU A 3 -50.91 22.60 73.82
N ARG A 4 -51.96 22.35 73.03
CA ARG A 4 -51.86 21.63 71.74
C ARG A 4 -50.97 22.35 70.74
N MET A 5 -51.01 23.69 70.71
CA MET A 5 -50.15 24.45 69.81
C MET A 5 -48.70 24.38 70.29
N LYS A 6 -48.46 24.53 71.59
CA LYS A 6 -47.13 24.40 72.20
C LYS A 6 -46.49 23.04 71.90
N SER A 7 -47.24 21.95 72.08
CA SER A 7 -46.78 20.58 71.78
C SER A 7 -46.47 20.39 70.29
N LYS A 8 -47.31 20.91 69.39
CA LYS A 8 -47.06 20.85 67.95
C LYS A 8 -45.81 21.62 67.54
N THR A 9 -45.62 22.84 68.06
CA THR A 9 -44.40 23.63 67.80
C THR A 9 -43.16 22.96 68.36
N GLN A 10 -43.24 22.38 69.56
CA GLN A 10 -42.10 21.66 70.15
C GLN A 10 -41.72 20.42 69.33
N ALA A 11 -42.69 19.66 68.83
CA ALA A 11 -42.43 18.52 67.95
C ALA A 11 -41.83 18.95 66.60
N THR A 12 -42.24 20.09 66.04
CA THR A 12 -41.66 20.60 64.79
C THR A 12 -40.25 21.12 64.99
N VAL A 13 -39.98 21.82 66.09
CA VAL A 13 -38.64 22.27 66.45
C VAL A 13 -37.70 21.08 66.69
N ASN A 14 -38.15 20.06 67.42
CA ASN A 14 -37.36 18.85 67.67
C ASN A 14 -37.03 18.09 66.37
N ASN A 15 -37.98 17.99 65.43
CA ASN A 15 -37.73 17.38 64.11
C ASN A 15 -36.80 18.20 63.23
N LEU A 16 -36.79 19.53 63.37
CA LEU A 16 -35.87 20.37 62.63
C LEU A 16 -34.45 20.21 63.20
N LEU A 17 -34.31 20.27 64.52
CA LEU A 17 -33.02 20.13 65.18
C LEU A 17 -32.37 18.76 64.94
N SER A 18 -33.15 17.66 64.89
CA SER A 18 -32.61 16.33 64.60
C SER A 18 -32.11 16.16 63.16
N ARG A 19 -32.63 16.94 62.19
CA ARG A 19 -32.19 16.88 60.79
C ARG A 19 -30.91 17.65 60.51
N TYR A 20 -30.62 18.67 61.31
CA TYR A 20 -29.50 19.59 61.07
C TYR A 20 -28.35 19.42 62.05
N LEU A 21 -28.55 18.68 63.14
CA LEU A 21 -27.49 18.33 64.08
C LEU A 21 -27.06 16.87 63.86
N PRO A 22 -25.87 16.62 63.30
CA PRO A 22 -25.37 15.26 63.14
C PRO A 22 -25.14 14.62 64.53
N GLY A 23 -25.68 13.42 64.74
CA GLY A 23 -25.50 12.63 65.96
C GLY A 23 -26.61 12.72 67.00
N ASN A 24 -27.72 13.43 66.73
CA ASN A 24 -28.89 13.44 67.60
C ASN A 24 -30.05 12.62 66.99
N ASP A 25 -29.81 11.32 66.78
CA ASP A 25 -30.88 10.37 66.52
C ASP A 25 -31.62 10.15 67.85
N LEU A 26 -32.76 10.84 68.01
CA LEU A 26 -33.74 10.51 69.04
C LEU A 26 -33.97 9.00 68.97
N VAL A 27 -33.53 8.29 70.02
CA VAL A 27 -33.70 6.86 70.22
C VAL A 27 -35.14 6.51 69.87
N ASP A 28 -35.30 5.89 68.70
CA ASP A 28 -36.57 5.48 68.13
C ASP A 28 -37.14 4.38 69.03
N GLN A 29 -37.87 4.78 70.08
CA GLN A 29 -38.58 3.86 70.95
C GLN A 29 -39.70 3.21 70.12
N GLY A 30 -39.33 2.12 69.45
CA GLY A 30 -40.01 0.83 69.48
C GLY A 30 -41.45 0.73 68.99
N ASN A 31 -42.09 1.83 68.59
CA ASN A 31 -43.44 1.82 68.05
C ASN A 31 -43.38 1.71 66.53
N LYS A 32 -42.96 0.52 66.05
CA LYS A 32 -43.34 0.03 64.72
C LYS A 32 -44.87 -0.12 64.69
N LYS A 33 -45.55 1.02 64.58
CA LYS A 33 -46.94 1.05 64.12
C LYS A 33 -46.88 0.45 62.73
N ASN A 34 -47.40 -0.77 62.58
CA ASN A 34 -47.87 -1.32 61.33
C ASN A 34 -48.91 -0.36 60.77
N ARG A 35 -48.47 0.76 60.19
CA ARG A 35 -49.32 1.63 59.39
C ARG A 35 -49.71 0.74 58.22
N SER A 36 -50.98 0.35 58.20
CA SER A 36 -51.56 -0.29 57.02
C SER A 36 -51.24 0.62 55.85
N ILE A 37 -50.29 0.18 55.02
CA ILE A 37 -49.93 0.88 53.79
C ILE A 37 -51.24 1.03 53.04
N SER A 38 -51.64 2.28 52.77
CA SER A 38 -52.87 2.59 52.04
C SER A 38 -52.97 1.69 50.81
N GLY A 39 -54.17 1.18 50.50
CA GLY A 39 -54.37 0.25 49.37
C GLY A 39 -53.72 0.76 48.07
N ALA A 40 -53.74 2.08 47.85
CA ALA A 40 -53.09 2.74 46.72
C ALA A 40 -51.55 2.57 46.69
N LEU A 41 -50.88 2.64 47.84
CA LEU A 41 -49.43 2.47 47.96
C LEU A 41 -49.02 0.99 47.80
N LYS A 42 -49.87 0.04 48.20
CA LYS A 42 -49.63 -1.39 47.92
C LYS A 42 -49.73 -1.66 46.42
N ILE A 43 -50.74 -1.09 45.76
CA ILE A 43 -50.94 -1.23 44.31
C ILE A 43 -49.77 -0.60 43.53
N SER A 44 -49.28 0.58 43.93
CA SER A 44 -48.12 1.21 43.29
C SER A 44 -46.85 0.36 43.45
N ASN A 45 -46.62 -0.19 44.64
CA ASN A 45 -45.45 -1.04 44.91
C ASN A 45 -45.49 -2.34 44.10
N ILE A 46 -46.66 -2.97 43.97
CA ILE A 46 -46.85 -4.16 43.12
C ILE A 46 -46.58 -3.81 41.65
N LYS A 47 -47.10 -2.67 41.17
CA LYS A 47 -46.84 -2.21 39.80
C LYS A 47 -45.36 -1.97 39.55
N GLU A 48 -44.65 -1.33 40.48
CA GLU A 48 -43.20 -1.12 40.37
C GLU A 48 -42.42 -2.44 40.38
N GLN A 49 -42.82 -3.40 41.20
CA GLN A 49 -42.20 -4.73 41.23
C GLN A 49 -42.41 -5.47 39.90
N ASN A 50 -43.61 -5.43 39.34
CA ASN A 50 -43.91 -6.03 38.03
C ASN A 50 -43.09 -5.38 36.91
N LEU A 51 -42.99 -4.04 36.89
CA LEU A 51 -42.15 -3.32 35.91
C LEU A 51 -40.67 -3.70 36.03
N LYS A 52 -40.15 -3.85 37.27
CA LYS A 52 -38.77 -4.31 37.50
C LYS A 52 -38.57 -5.75 37.04
N GLN A 53 -39.53 -6.63 37.27
CA GLN A 53 -39.48 -8.02 36.79
C GLN A 53 -39.49 -8.09 35.25
N GLU A 54 -40.37 -7.33 34.58
CA GLU A 54 -40.41 -7.23 33.12
C GLU A 54 -39.10 -6.68 32.55
N ALA A 55 -38.55 -5.61 33.14
CA ALA A 55 -37.26 -5.05 32.73
C ALA A 55 -36.13 -6.09 32.86
N ASN A 56 -36.12 -6.86 33.95
CA ASN A 56 -35.14 -7.93 34.16
C ASN A 56 -35.29 -9.08 33.15
N GLN A 57 -36.53 -9.47 32.81
CA GLN A 57 -36.79 -10.46 31.77
C GLN A 57 -36.34 -9.97 30.38
N ILE A 58 -36.59 -8.72 30.04
CA ILE A 58 -36.11 -8.14 28.77
C ILE A 58 -34.58 -8.13 28.72
N GLN A 59 -33.92 -7.76 29.83
CA GLN A 59 -32.46 -7.79 29.90
C GLN A 59 -31.89 -9.20 29.80
N SER A 60 -32.50 -10.20 30.45
CA SER A 60 -32.04 -11.60 30.37
C SER A 60 -32.19 -12.15 28.95
N LEU A 61 -33.31 -11.86 28.27
CA LEU A 61 -33.51 -12.22 26.86
C LEU A 61 -32.48 -11.56 25.94
N LYS A 62 -32.15 -10.27 26.16
CA LYS A 62 -31.09 -9.57 25.40
C LYS A 62 -29.72 -10.23 25.61
N ARG A 63 -29.38 -10.60 26.86
CA ARG A 63 -28.12 -11.33 27.18
C ARG A 63 -28.09 -12.69 26.48
N LEU A 64 -29.16 -13.46 26.56
CA LEU A 64 -29.27 -14.77 25.93
C LEU A 64 -29.15 -14.71 24.40
N LYS A 65 -29.75 -13.70 23.75
CA LYS A 65 -29.57 -13.44 22.31
C LYS A 65 -28.10 -13.11 21.98
N ARG A 66 -27.43 -12.29 22.79
CA ARG A 66 -26.00 -11.95 22.59
C ARG A 66 -25.11 -13.17 22.75
N GLU A 67 -25.37 -14.03 23.73
CA GLU A 67 -24.62 -15.27 23.91
C GLU A 67 -24.82 -16.25 22.77
N LYS A 68 -26.06 -16.44 22.30
CA LYS A 68 -26.34 -17.27 21.11
C LYS A 68 -25.57 -16.76 19.88
N ARG A 69 -25.57 -15.45 19.63
CA ARG A 69 -24.78 -14.85 18.54
C ARG A 69 -23.29 -15.13 18.67
N LYS A 70 -22.73 -15.00 19.88
CA LYS A 70 -21.31 -15.30 20.15
C LYS A 70 -21.00 -16.78 19.91
N LYS A 71 -21.86 -17.69 20.38
CA LYS A 71 -21.70 -19.14 20.15
C LYS A 71 -21.74 -19.47 18.65
N ASN A 72 -22.72 -18.95 17.93
CA ASN A 72 -22.86 -19.16 16.50
C ASN A 72 -21.67 -18.61 15.70
N LYS A 73 -21.14 -17.45 16.10
CA LYS A 73 -19.91 -16.91 15.50
C LYS A 73 -18.73 -17.87 15.72
N LYS A 74 -18.50 -18.31 16.96
CA LYS A 74 -17.41 -19.27 17.27
C LYS A 74 -17.54 -20.57 16.50
N THR A 75 -18.75 -21.11 16.36
CA THR A 75 -18.98 -22.35 15.59
C THR A 75 -18.73 -22.13 14.09
N SER A 76 -19.12 -20.98 13.55
CA SER A 76 -18.85 -20.61 12.16
C SER A 76 -17.35 -20.45 11.90
N ASP A 77 -16.64 -19.74 12.79
CA ASP A 77 -15.21 -19.52 12.69
C ASP A 77 -14.45 -20.86 12.76
N SER A 78 -14.84 -21.74 13.70
CA SER A 78 -14.27 -23.09 13.81
C SER A 78 -14.56 -23.96 12.58
N TYR A 79 -15.75 -23.85 11.98
CA TYR A 79 -16.07 -24.57 10.75
C TYR A 79 -15.21 -24.10 9.57
N SER A 80 -14.97 -22.79 9.46
CA SER A 80 -14.08 -22.21 8.45
C SER A 80 -12.64 -22.71 8.62
N GLN A 81 -12.11 -22.62 9.84
CA GLN A 81 -10.75 -23.09 10.16
C GLN A 81 -10.59 -24.59 9.91
N ASN A 82 -11.55 -25.41 10.35
CA ASN A 82 -11.54 -26.85 10.08
C ASN A 82 -11.67 -27.14 8.58
N GLY A 83 -12.42 -26.33 7.84
CA GLY A 83 -12.50 -26.41 6.38
C GLY A 83 -11.17 -26.14 5.71
N GLU A 84 -10.43 -25.11 6.15
CA GLU A 84 -9.08 -24.79 5.67
C GLU A 84 -8.09 -25.90 5.99
N ILE A 85 -8.08 -26.41 7.22
CA ILE A 85 -7.21 -27.53 7.65
C ILE A 85 -7.50 -28.78 6.80
N LYS A 86 -8.77 -29.11 6.57
CA LYS A 86 -9.16 -30.25 5.71
C LYS A 86 -8.68 -30.07 4.27
N LYS A 87 -8.80 -28.87 3.71
CA LYS A 87 -8.29 -28.54 2.36
C LYS A 87 -6.77 -28.70 2.30
N LEU A 88 -6.05 -28.18 3.29
CA LEU A 88 -4.59 -28.30 3.40
C LEU A 88 -4.14 -29.76 3.50
N ALA A 89 -4.81 -30.56 4.34
CA ALA A 89 -4.53 -31.98 4.48
C ALA A 89 -4.77 -32.74 3.16
N ALA A 90 -5.89 -32.47 2.47
CA ALA A 90 -6.20 -33.07 1.17
C ALA A 90 -5.16 -32.70 0.09
N LEU A 91 -4.71 -31.44 0.09
CA LEU A 91 -3.66 -30.96 -0.82
C LEU A 91 -2.33 -31.67 -0.54
N ASN A 92 -1.90 -31.73 0.72
CA ASN A 92 -0.66 -32.40 1.12
C ASN A 92 -0.69 -33.90 0.77
N GLN A 93 -1.82 -34.56 0.99
CA GLN A 93 -2.01 -35.95 0.58
C GLN A 93 -1.89 -36.10 -0.93
N SER A 94 -2.48 -35.18 -1.71
CA SER A 94 -2.39 -35.19 -3.17
C SER A 94 -0.95 -34.98 -3.67
N ILE A 95 -0.18 -34.10 -3.03
CA ILE A 95 1.24 -33.92 -3.35
C ILE A 95 2.05 -35.18 -3.05
N ASN A 96 1.82 -35.80 -1.88
CA ASN A 96 2.53 -37.02 -1.49
C ASN A 96 2.20 -38.20 -2.41
N ASP A 97 0.94 -38.35 -2.81
CA ASP A 97 0.51 -39.39 -3.76
C ASP A 97 1.14 -39.18 -5.14
N PHE A 98 1.24 -37.93 -5.60
CA PHE A 98 1.92 -37.59 -6.85
C PHE A 98 3.42 -37.92 -6.77
N LYS A 99 4.09 -37.60 -5.66
CA LYS A 99 5.51 -37.92 -5.43
C LYS A 99 5.77 -39.42 -5.40
N THR A 100 4.83 -40.21 -4.87
CA THR A 100 4.96 -41.67 -4.69
C THR A 100 4.50 -42.47 -5.91
N GLY A 101 3.95 -41.83 -6.94
CA GLY A 101 3.65 -42.47 -8.23
C GLY A 101 2.34 -43.28 -8.29
N ASN A 102 1.45 -43.13 -7.30
CA ASN A 102 0.18 -43.87 -7.26
C ASN A 102 -0.84 -43.31 -8.28
N LYS A 103 -0.86 -43.89 -9.50
CA LYS A 103 -1.65 -43.41 -10.65
C LYS A 103 -3.18 -43.41 -10.50
N LYS A 104 -3.76 -44.18 -9.58
CA LYS A 104 -5.24 -44.35 -9.46
C LYS A 104 -5.97 -43.18 -8.77
N LEU A 105 -5.30 -42.39 -7.92
CA LEU A 105 -5.91 -41.22 -7.25
C LEU A 105 -5.81 -39.91 -8.07
N ILE A 106 -5.15 -39.97 -9.23
CA ILE A 106 -4.81 -38.81 -10.05
C ILE A 106 -6.05 -38.13 -10.61
N ASN A 107 -7.07 -38.86 -11.09
CA ASN A 107 -8.16 -38.26 -11.87
C ASN A 107 -9.07 -37.28 -11.10
N ILE A 108 -9.40 -37.54 -9.82
CA ILE A 108 -10.25 -36.64 -9.01
C ILE A 108 -9.43 -35.47 -8.47
N LYS A 109 -8.18 -35.73 -8.07
CA LYS A 109 -7.22 -34.74 -7.56
C LYS A 109 -6.73 -33.79 -8.66
N ASP A 110 -6.67 -34.27 -9.90
CA ASP A 110 -6.34 -33.49 -11.09
C ASP A 110 -7.30 -32.33 -11.30
N LYS A 111 -8.59 -32.47 -10.99
CA LYS A 111 -9.54 -31.35 -11.17
C LYS A 111 -9.22 -30.21 -10.21
N GLN A 112 -8.95 -30.51 -8.94
CA GLN A 112 -8.58 -29.52 -7.93
C GLN A 112 -7.23 -28.89 -8.24
N ILE A 113 -6.25 -29.70 -8.65
CA ILE A 113 -4.93 -29.21 -9.06
C ILE A 113 -5.04 -28.32 -10.30
N LYS A 114 -5.81 -28.73 -11.33
CA LYS A 114 -6.07 -27.94 -12.53
C LYS A 114 -6.75 -26.61 -12.19
N GLU A 115 -7.69 -26.60 -11.25
CA GLU A 115 -8.35 -25.39 -10.80
C GLU A 115 -7.35 -24.43 -10.13
N ILE A 116 -6.53 -24.92 -9.19
CA ILE A 116 -5.48 -24.15 -8.51
C ILE A 116 -4.46 -23.61 -9.53
N VAL A 117 -3.99 -24.46 -10.45
CA VAL A 117 -3.07 -24.06 -11.52
C VAL A 117 -3.72 -22.99 -12.39
N SER A 118 -4.99 -23.15 -12.77
CA SER A 118 -5.69 -22.16 -13.59
C SER A 118 -5.87 -20.81 -12.89
N GLN A 119 -6.16 -20.81 -11.59
CA GLN A 119 -6.26 -19.59 -10.78
C GLN A 119 -4.89 -18.91 -10.66
N ASN A 120 -3.84 -19.67 -10.39
CA ASN A 120 -2.48 -19.15 -10.32
C ASN A 120 -2.00 -18.60 -11.66
N VAL A 121 -2.27 -19.30 -12.77
CA VAL A 121 -1.95 -18.83 -14.12
C VAL A 121 -2.71 -17.53 -14.42
N LYS A 122 -4.00 -17.43 -14.07
CA LYS A 122 -4.76 -16.19 -14.24
C LYS A 122 -4.19 -15.06 -13.39
N SER A 123 -3.82 -15.32 -12.14
CA SER A 123 -3.21 -14.33 -11.24
C SER A 123 -1.88 -13.82 -11.80
N VAL A 124 -0.97 -14.72 -12.20
CA VAL A 124 0.31 -14.34 -12.80
C VAL A 124 0.12 -13.59 -14.13
N LYS A 125 -0.81 -14.05 -14.97
CA LYS A 125 -1.15 -13.37 -16.24
C LYS A 125 -1.89 -12.06 -16.02
N SER A 126 -2.49 -11.80 -14.86
CA SER A 126 -3.15 -10.52 -14.59
C SER A 126 -2.16 -9.35 -14.48
N TRP A 127 -0.90 -9.65 -14.15
CA TRP A 127 0.20 -8.67 -14.16
C TRP A 127 0.82 -8.50 -15.54
N GLU A 128 0.39 -9.31 -16.51
CA GLU A 128 0.84 -9.23 -17.89
C GLU A 128 0.25 -7.97 -18.53
N LEU A 129 1.10 -7.01 -18.91
CA LEU A 129 0.65 -5.77 -19.55
C LEU A 129 -0.15 -6.09 -20.82
N SER A 130 -1.36 -5.54 -20.93
CA SER A 130 -2.20 -5.72 -22.12
C SER A 130 -1.53 -5.19 -23.40
N ASN A 131 -0.60 -4.24 -23.27
CA ASN A 131 0.09 -3.59 -24.39
C ASN A 131 1.42 -4.27 -24.76
N LYS A 132 1.54 -5.59 -24.54
CA LYS A 132 2.75 -6.36 -24.88
C LYS A 132 3.25 -6.15 -26.31
N SER A 133 2.32 -6.06 -27.26
CA SER A 133 2.65 -5.85 -28.68
C SER A 133 3.27 -4.48 -28.93
N GLU A 134 2.74 -3.43 -28.31
CA GLU A 134 3.23 -2.06 -28.42
C GLU A 134 4.58 -1.88 -27.72
N ILE A 135 4.74 -2.42 -26.51
CA ILE A 135 6.01 -2.44 -25.79
C ILE A 135 7.09 -3.15 -26.61
N LYS A 136 6.75 -4.29 -27.23
CA LYS A 136 7.69 -5.02 -28.09
C LYS A 136 8.06 -4.23 -29.35
N LYS A 137 7.11 -3.50 -29.95
CA LYS A 137 7.39 -2.60 -31.08
C LYS A 137 8.34 -1.47 -30.67
N LEU A 138 8.07 -0.80 -29.54
CA LEU A 138 8.93 0.26 -29.00
C LEU A 138 10.34 -0.27 -28.67
N GLN A 139 10.44 -1.43 -28.02
CA GLN A 139 11.71 -2.08 -27.73
C GLN A 139 12.52 -2.34 -29.01
N ASN A 140 11.87 -2.88 -30.04
CA ASN A 140 12.51 -3.13 -31.34
C ASN A 140 12.95 -1.82 -32.00
N GLN A 141 12.14 -0.76 -31.92
CA GLN A 141 12.48 0.56 -32.45
C GLN A 141 13.72 1.13 -31.76
N ILE A 142 13.77 1.11 -30.43
CA ILE A 142 14.92 1.58 -29.63
C ILE A 142 16.19 0.80 -30.01
N LEU A 143 16.10 -0.53 -30.08
CA LEU A 143 17.23 -1.38 -30.47
C LEU A 143 17.72 -1.05 -31.90
N SER A 144 16.79 -0.80 -32.83
CA SER A 144 17.13 -0.44 -34.21
C SER A 144 17.86 0.91 -34.28
N LEU A 145 17.44 1.90 -33.49
CA LEU A 145 18.05 3.23 -33.43
C LEU A 145 19.48 3.14 -32.88
N LYS A 146 19.66 2.41 -31.77
CA LYS A 146 20.99 2.16 -31.18
C LYS A 146 21.94 1.51 -32.17
N ASN A 147 21.47 0.50 -32.92
CA ASN A 147 22.30 -0.18 -33.92
C ASN A 147 22.63 0.71 -35.12
N LYS A 148 21.69 1.55 -35.58
CA LYS A 148 21.95 2.56 -36.64
C LYS A 148 23.00 3.58 -36.21
N GLU A 149 22.98 4.02 -34.96
CA GLU A 149 23.97 4.97 -34.45
C GLU A 149 25.38 4.37 -34.39
N ILE A 150 25.49 3.14 -33.87
CA ILE A 150 26.77 2.41 -33.80
C ILE A 150 27.36 2.21 -35.20
N THR A 151 26.54 1.81 -36.18
CA THR A 151 26.99 1.60 -37.56
C THR A 151 27.39 2.90 -38.24
N LYS A 152 26.67 4.01 -38.03
CA LYS A 152 27.07 5.34 -38.51
C LYS A 152 28.43 5.75 -37.93
N ARG A 153 28.62 5.65 -36.60
CA ARG A 153 29.89 5.96 -35.95
C ARG A 153 31.05 5.12 -36.48
N ARG A 154 30.84 3.83 -36.72
CA ARG A 154 31.85 2.95 -37.34
C ARG A 154 32.22 3.39 -38.75
N LYS A 155 31.24 3.74 -39.59
CA LYS A 155 31.49 4.23 -40.96
C LYS A 155 32.29 5.53 -40.98
N VAL A 156 31.97 6.48 -40.08
CA VAL A 156 32.71 7.75 -39.96
C VAL A 156 34.16 7.49 -39.53
N LYS A 157 34.38 6.66 -38.51
CA LYS A 157 35.74 6.28 -38.07
C LYS A 157 36.52 5.60 -39.19
N ALA A 158 35.92 4.67 -39.92
CA ALA A 158 36.56 4.00 -41.05
C ALA A 158 36.94 4.98 -42.17
N LYS A 159 36.09 5.97 -42.47
CA LYS A 159 36.41 7.02 -43.46
C LYS A 159 37.60 7.87 -43.00
N LYS A 160 37.64 8.25 -41.73
CA LYS A 160 38.75 9.02 -41.14
C LYS A 160 40.08 8.26 -41.21
N ILE A 161 40.07 6.97 -40.88
CA ILE A 161 41.25 6.10 -40.97
C ILE A 161 41.72 6.01 -42.42
N LYS A 162 40.83 5.75 -43.39
CA LYS A 162 41.19 5.70 -44.81
C LYS A 162 41.80 7.02 -45.32
N GLN A 163 41.29 8.15 -44.85
CA GLN A 163 41.81 9.46 -45.22
C GLN A 163 43.20 9.71 -44.60
N GLN A 164 43.42 9.28 -43.35
CA GLN A 164 44.74 9.33 -42.70
C GLN A 164 45.73 8.42 -43.42
N GLU A 165 45.36 7.19 -43.75
CA GLU A 165 46.19 6.25 -44.52
C GLU A 165 46.53 6.81 -45.90
N PHE A 166 45.58 7.46 -46.58
CA PHE A 166 45.84 8.12 -47.87
C PHE A 166 46.84 9.26 -47.71
N ASN A 167 46.63 10.16 -46.73
CA ASN A 167 47.53 11.28 -46.47
C ASN A 167 48.94 10.82 -46.10
N GLU A 168 49.08 9.74 -45.31
CA GLU A 168 50.39 9.15 -45.00
C GLU A 168 51.09 8.58 -46.24
N LYS A 169 50.35 7.93 -47.13
CA LYS A 169 50.92 7.41 -48.39
C LYS A 169 51.35 8.53 -49.34
N VAL A 170 50.60 9.63 -49.39
CA VAL A 170 50.99 10.84 -50.14
C VAL A 170 52.26 11.46 -49.54
N LYS A 171 52.33 11.63 -48.20
CA LYS A 171 53.53 12.13 -47.51
C LYS A 171 54.77 11.25 -47.73
N LYS A 172 54.59 9.93 -47.77
CA LYS A 172 55.65 8.97 -48.06
C LYS A 172 55.94 8.82 -49.56
N SER A 173 55.34 9.65 -50.42
CA SER A 173 55.47 9.61 -51.89
C SER A 173 55.13 8.26 -52.54
N LEU A 174 54.38 7.40 -51.84
CA LEU A 174 53.95 6.08 -52.34
C LEU A 174 52.80 6.18 -53.34
N ILE A 175 52.05 7.29 -53.32
CA ILE A 175 50.92 7.56 -54.21
C ILE A 175 51.12 8.94 -54.83
N SER A 176 51.13 9.01 -56.16
CA SER A 176 51.13 10.26 -56.92
C SER A 176 49.70 10.80 -57.03
N VAL A 177 49.50 12.05 -56.59
CA VAL A 177 48.22 12.75 -56.74
C VAL A 177 48.25 13.53 -58.05
N PRO A 178 47.31 13.29 -58.98
CA PRO A 178 47.29 14.00 -60.25
C PRO A 178 47.15 15.51 -60.02
N GLY A 179 48.02 16.30 -60.66
CA GLY A 179 48.10 17.75 -60.49
C GLY A 179 49.09 18.25 -59.43
N LEU A 180 49.65 17.34 -58.60
CA LEU A 180 50.78 17.63 -57.75
C LEU A 180 52.03 17.06 -58.44
N THR A 181 52.95 17.91 -58.88
CA THR A 181 54.08 17.51 -59.73
C THR A 181 54.98 16.51 -58.97
N PRO A 182 55.12 15.26 -59.44
CA PRO A 182 56.10 14.34 -58.88
C PRO A 182 57.49 14.90 -59.19
N GLY A 183 58.18 15.42 -58.17
CA GLY A 183 59.49 16.05 -58.32
C GLY A 183 59.55 17.56 -58.04
N LEU A 184 58.50 18.17 -57.48
CA LEU A 184 58.70 19.46 -56.81
C LEU A 184 59.63 19.23 -55.60
N ALA A 185 60.75 19.95 -55.53
CA ALA A 185 61.70 19.82 -54.43
C ALA A 185 61.01 20.21 -53.10
N PRO A 186 61.27 19.49 -51.99
CA PRO A 186 60.84 19.96 -50.68
C PRO A 186 61.59 21.26 -50.39
N VAL A 187 60.92 22.39 -50.61
CA VAL A 187 61.39 23.70 -50.16
C VAL A 187 61.48 23.66 -48.63
N GLY A 188 62.69 23.82 -48.12
CA GLY A 188 62.94 23.89 -46.69
C GLY A 188 62.58 25.28 -46.17
N ALA A 189 62.16 25.39 -44.91
CA ALA A 189 61.88 26.67 -44.25
C ALA A 189 63.09 27.63 -44.20
N SER A 190 64.24 27.23 -44.74
CA SER A 190 65.47 28.02 -44.88
C SER A 190 65.60 28.68 -46.26
N ASP A 191 64.67 28.42 -47.19
CA ASP A 191 64.66 28.97 -48.56
C ASP A 191 63.64 30.13 -48.72
N ASP A 192 62.85 30.40 -47.67
CA ASP A 192 61.83 31.46 -47.61
C ASP A 192 62.30 32.70 -46.82
N GLU A 193 63.59 32.84 -46.50
CA GLU A 193 64.14 34.08 -45.94
C GLU A 193 64.46 35.10 -47.06
N ASP A 194 63.42 35.55 -47.78
CA ASP A 194 63.37 36.95 -48.24
C ASP A 194 61.92 37.41 -48.51
N SER A 195 61.41 38.22 -47.55
CA SER A 195 60.35 39.22 -47.70
C SER A 195 58.86 38.79 -47.82
N SER A 196 58.13 38.85 -46.69
CA SER A 196 57.15 39.93 -46.44
C SER A 196 56.52 39.80 -45.04
N ASP A 197 56.70 40.86 -44.27
CA ASP A 197 56.33 41.08 -42.88
C ASP A 197 54.83 41.43 -42.71
N GLU A 198 54.33 41.28 -41.46
CA GLU A 198 53.11 41.84 -40.83
C GLU A 198 51.76 41.04 -40.88
N ASP A 199 51.62 40.14 -39.88
CA ASP A 199 50.65 40.15 -38.75
C ASP A 199 49.22 40.72 -38.92
N ASP A 200 48.17 39.95 -38.59
CA ASP A 200 47.64 39.79 -37.21
C ASP A 200 46.21 39.19 -37.21
N ASP A 201 45.99 38.34 -36.23
CA ASP A 201 44.82 37.52 -35.95
C ASP A 201 43.56 38.34 -35.58
N ASN A 202 42.39 37.87 -36.02
CA ASN A 202 41.20 37.93 -35.16
C ASN A 202 40.23 36.77 -35.42
N ASN A 203 40.14 35.93 -34.39
CA ASN A 203 39.20 34.83 -34.20
C ASN A 203 37.77 35.34 -34.05
N ASP A 204 36.92 35.19 -35.07
CA ASP A 204 35.46 35.25 -34.92
C ASP A 204 34.86 33.84 -34.85
N PHE A 205 35.04 33.20 -33.70
CA PHE A 205 34.23 32.05 -33.29
C PHE A 205 32.93 32.59 -32.68
N ALA A 206 31.95 32.86 -33.54
CA ALA A 206 30.61 33.23 -33.10
C ALA A 206 29.97 32.07 -32.33
N THR A 207 29.78 32.32 -31.04
CA THR A 207 29.11 31.52 -30.03
C THR A 207 27.69 31.18 -30.46
N LEU A 208 27.39 29.88 -30.58
CA LEU A 208 26.04 29.36 -30.77
C LEU A 208 25.25 29.59 -29.47
N HIS A 209 24.20 30.43 -29.50
CA HIS A 209 23.25 30.57 -28.41
C HIS A 209 22.36 29.32 -28.33
N ASP A 210 22.42 28.61 -27.19
CA ASP A 210 21.47 27.56 -26.83
C ASP A 210 20.30 28.20 -26.05
N ASP A 211 19.21 28.51 -26.75
CA ASP A 211 17.96 29.01 -26.14
C ASP A 211 17.08 27.85 -25.64
N TYR A 212 17.55 27.12 -24.62
CA TYR A 212 16.71 26.18 -23.87
C TYR A 212 16.33 26.77 -22.51
N ASP A 213 15.45 27.77 -22.55
CA ASP A 213 14.68 28.19 -21.38
C ASP A 213 13.36 27.41 -21.28
N GLU A 214 13.25 26.71 -20.16
CA GLU A 214 12.12 26.76 -19.23
C GLU A 214 10.71 26.68 -19.81
N ASN A 215 10.15 25.46 -19.78
CA ASN A 215 8.76 25.28 -19.38
C ASN A 215 8.74 24.30 -18.20
N LEU A 216 8.74 24.88 -17.00
CA LEU A 216 8.32 24.24 -15.76
C LEU A 216 6.79 24.30 -15.65
#